data_AF-A0A1E2S394-F1
#
_entry.id   AF-A0A1E2S394-F1
#
_cell.length_a   1.000
_cell.length_b   1.000
_cell.length_c   1.000
_cell.angle_alpha   90.00
_cell.angle_beta   90.00
_cell.angle_gamma   90.00
#
_symmetry.space_group_name_H-M   'P 1'
#
loop_
_entity.id
_entity.type
_entity.pdbx_description
1 polymer ?
#
loop_
_entity_poly.entity_id
_entity_poly.type
_entity_poly.pdbx_seq_one_letter_code
_entity_poly.pdbx_strand_id
1 'polypeptide(L)'
;MTGDHRLRRHGAALAALSLLLVGTATPANAVEQAFSVERVENIKHAAASIAELQIQKGAPAAIAAISDCYDKELETASTVTLGLEACMSQDIAVSRMASAVDSRLSPEERAKEGADDPQKRLDAMAERIANIYKQFGMPDDAMKQFVRTVNAYGMESYKDTILREMPGAEESVEGSAQ
;
A
#
# COMPACT_ATOMS: atom_id res chain seq x y z
N MET A 1 56.63 -26.26 69.07
CA MET A 1 58.07 -26.27 68.75
C MET A 1 58.19 -26.28 67.23
N THR A 2 59.00 -25.35 66.69
CA THR A 2 59.64 -25.34 65.35
C THR A 2 58.74 -25.48 64.11
N GLY A 3 58.76 -24.60 63.11
CA GLY A 3 59.69 -23.53 62.76
C GLY A 3 59.50 -23.23 61.26
N ASP A 4 59.56 -21.95 60.90
CA ASP A 4 59.50 -21.38 59.55
C ASP A 4 60.38 -22.09 58.51
N HIS A 5 60.00 -22.03 57.23
CA HIS A 5 60.89 -21.46 56.19
C HIS A 5 60.12 -20.96 54.96
N ARG A 6 60.35 -19.68 54.69
CA ARG A 6 59.89 -18.88 53.54
C ARG A 6 60.44 -19.41 52.22
N LEU A 7 59.69 -19.20 51.14
CA LEU A 7 60.28 -18.83 49.85
C LEU A 7 59.40 -17.80 49.13
N ARG A 8 59.91 -16.57 49.14
CA ARG A 8 59.60 -15.50 48.19
C ARG A 8 59.94 -15.98 46.78
N ARG A 9 59.14 -15.59 45.78
CA ARG A 9 59.68 -15.03 44.53
C ARG A 9 58.61 -14.25 43.77
N HIS A 10 59.06 -13.11 43.29
CA HIS A 10 58.30 -12.07 42.61
C HIS A 10 57.93 -12.48 41.18
N GLY A 11 56.77 -11.98 40.73
CA GLY A 11 56.34 -11.93 39.33
C GLY A 11 54.98 -11.22 39.32
N ALA A 12 54.96 -9.88 39.42
CA ALA A 12 54.94 -8.99 38.27
C ALA A 12 53.78 -9.32 37.30
N ALA A 13 52.73 -8.51 37.44
CA ALA A 13 51.88 -7.97 36.38
C ALA A 13 51.43 -8.90 35.25
N LEU A 14 50.12 -9.11 35.16
CA LEU A 14 49.29 -8.55 34.07
C LEU A 14 47.82 -8.88 34.34
N ALA A 15 47.09 -7.86 34.80
CA ALA A 15 45.64 -7.86 34.77
C ALA A 15 45.21 -7.70 33.31
N ALA A 16 44.85 -8.80 32.65
CA ALA A 16 44.09 -8.75 31.41
C ALA A 16 42.61 -8.80 31.76
N LEU A 17 42.05 -7.62 32.02
CA LEU A 17 40.61 -7.39 32.13
C LEU A 17 40.03 -7.50 30.71
N SER A 18 39.71 -8.71 30.27
CA SER A 18 38.97 -8.94 29.04
C SER A 18 37.54 -8.44 29.23
N LEU A 19 37.30 -7.18 28.86
CA LEU A 19 35.97 -6.64 28.62
C LEU A 19 35.31 -7.50 27.52
N LEU A 20 34.50 -8.47 27.93
CA LEU A 20 33.47 -9.04 27.09
C LEU A 20 32.45 -7.92 26.83
N LEU A 21 32.68 -7.14 25.76
CA LEU A 21 31.58 -6.45 25.08
C LEU A 21 30.68 -7.54 24.52
N VAL A 22 29.74 -8.00 25.35
CA VAL A 22 28.49 -8.58 24.87
C VAL A 22 27.80 -7.44 24.16
N GLY A 23 28.11 -7.30 22.86
CA GLY A 23 27.29 -6.54 21.94
C GLY A 23 25.93 -7.18 21.98
N THR A 24 25.03 -6.64 22.79
CA THR A 24 23.60 -6.80 22.58
C THR A 24 23.34 -6.19 21.22
N ALA A 25 23.50 -6.99 20.17
CA ALA A 25 22.73 -6.80 18.95
C ALA A 25 21.28 -6.98 19.38
N THR A 26 20.70 -5.92 19.96
CA THR A 26 19.27 -5.69 19.84
C THR A 26 19.03 -5.81 18.34
N PRO A 27 18.25 -6.78 17.84
CA PRO A 27 17.69 -6.64 16.52
C PRO A 27 16.94 -5.31 16.61
N ALA A 28 17.51 -4.28 15.98
CA ALA A 28 16.75 -3.11 15.66
C ALA A 28 15.63 -3.70 14.79
N ASN A 29 14.44 -3.83 15.39
CA ASN A 29 13.19 -3.89 14.67
C ASN A 29 13.05 -2.52 13.99
N ALA A 30 13.96 -2.22 13.07
CA ALA A 30 13.77 -1.22 12.06
C ALA A 30 12.70 -1.83 11.18
N VAL A 31 11.46 -1.45 11.49
CA VAL A 31 10.31 -1.52 10.61
C VAL A 31 10.60 -0.56 9.45
N GLU A 32 11.67 -0.83 8.71
CA GLU A 32 11.82 -0.33 7.37
C GLU A 32 10.97 -1.30 6.56
N GLN A 33 9.69 -0.96 6.38
CA GLN A 33 8.88 -1.57 5.35
C GLN A 33 9.51 -1.20 4.00
N ALA A 34 10.64 -1.82 3.68
CA ALA A 34 11.12 -1.90 2.31
C ALA A 34 9.95 -2.45 1.52
N PHE A 35 9.40 -1.60 0.65
CA PHE A 35 8.23 -1.94 -0.15
C PHE A 35 8.64 -3.12 -1.03
N SER A 36 8.25 -4.33 -0.64
CA SER A 36 8.77 -5.56 -1.22
C SER A 36 8.26 -5.70 -2.65
N VAL A 37 9.01 -6.42 -3.48
CA VAL A 37 8.58 -6.79 -4.85
C VAL A 37 7.20 -7.44 -4.81
N GLU A 38 6.93 -8.26 -3.79
CA GLU A 38 5.64 -8.89 -3.55
C GLU A 38 4.50 -7.86 -3.40
N ARG A 39 4.69 -6.78 -2.64
CA ARG A 39 3.67 -5.73 -2.49
C ARG A 39 3.41 -5.00 -3.81
N VAL A 40 4.46 -4.74 -4.60
CA VAL A 40 4.29 -4.11 -5.92
C VAL A 40 3.49 -5.02 -6.87
N GLU A 41 3.81 -6.32 -6.92
CA GLU A 41 3.07 -7.26 -7.75
C GLU A 41 1.62 -7.45 -7.26
N ASN A 42 1.39 -7.45 -5.94
CA ASN A 42 0.04 -7.45 -5.38
C ASN A 42 -0.78 -6.23 -5.84
N ILE A 43 -0.19 -5.03 -5.80
CA ILE A 43 -0.82 -3.79 -6.28
C ILE A 43 -1.17 -3.88 -7.77
N LYS A 44 -0.21 -4.31 -8.61
CA LYS A 44 -0.41 -4.43 -10.06
C LYS A 44 -1.55 -5.41 -10.36
N HIS A 45 -1.50 -6.58 -9.75
CA HIS A 45 -2.52 -7.61 -9.94
C HIS A 45 -3.90 -7.15 -9.47
N ALA A 46 -3.99 -6.51 -8.31
CA ALA A 46 -5.24 -5.96 -7.80
C ALA A 46 -5.83 -4.92 -8.76
N ALA A 47 -5.00 -4.00 -9.28
CA ALA A 47 -5.45 -2.98 -10.22
C ALA A 47 -5.84 -3.56 -11.60
N ALA A 48 -5.13 -4.56 -12.10
CA ALA A 48 -5.49 -5.25 -13.34
C ALA A 48 -6.82 -6.02 -13.20
N SER A 49 -6.96 -6.81 -12.14
CA SER A 49 -8.17 -7.63 -11.93
C SER A 49 -9.45 -6.81 -11.79
N ILE A 50 -9.39 -5.64 -11.14
CA ILE A 50 -10.57 -4.76 -11.06
C ILE A 50 -10.88 -4.09 -12.40
N ALA A 51 -9.86 -3.77 -13.21
CA ALA A 51 -10.06 -3.30 -14.58
C ALA A 51 -10.76 -4.36 -15.43
N GLU A 52 -10.30 -5.63 -15.36
CA GLU A 52 -10.94 -6.76 -16.04
C GLU A 52 -12.42 -6.90 -15.64
N LEU A 53 -12.70 -6.81 -14.35
CA LEU A 53 -14.08 -6.86 -13.85
C LEU A 53 -14.91 -5.69 -14.39
N GLN A 54 -14.36 -4.48 -14.39
CA GLN A 54 -15.02 -3.29 -14.91
C GLN A 54 -15.33 -3.41 -16.41
N ILE A 55 -14.42 -3.97 -17.21
CA ILE A 55 -14.66 -4.23 -18.63
C ILE A 55 -15.79 -5.24 -18.82
N GLN A 56 -15.74 -6.35 -18.06
CA GLN A 56 -16.67 -7.46 -18.23
C GLN A 56 -18.08 -7.15 -17.73
N LYS A 57 -18.20 -6.37 -16.65
CA LYS A 57 -19.47 -6.20 -15.91
C LYS A 57 -19.85 -4.74 -15.64
N GLY A 58 -19.04 -3.78 -16.10
CA GLY A 58 -19.27 -2.36 -15.91
C GLY A 58 -18.79 -1.81 -14.56
N ALA A 59 -18.76 -0.48 -14.47
CA ALA A 59 -18.33 0.24 -13.27
C ALA A 59 -19.13 -0.11 -11.99
N PRO A 60 -20.46 -0.31 -12.03
CA PRO A 60 -21.21 -0.69 -10.82
C PRO A 60 -20.73 -2.01 -10.21
N ALA A 61 -20.36 -2.99 -11.03
CA ALA A 61 -19.86 -4.27 -10.55
C ALA A 61 -18.46 -4.14 -9.92
N ALA A 62 -17.59 -3.29 -10.48
CA ALA A 62 -16.29 -2.99 -9.90
C ALA A 62 -16.42 -2.29 -8.54
N ILE A 63 -17.32 -1.30 -8.42
CA ILE A 63 -17.59 -0.61 -7.15
C ILE A 63 -18.13 -1.59 -6.09
N ALA A 64 -19.06 -2.46 -6.46
CA ALA A 64 -19.58 -3.49 -5.55
C ALA A 64 -18.47 -4.43 -5.08
N ALA A 65 -17.61 -4.89 -5.99
CA ALA A 65 -16.49 -5.77 -5.64
C ALA A 65 -15.48 -5.10 -4.69
N ILE A 66 -15.23 -3.80 -4.81
CA ILE A 66 -14.39 -3.05 -3.87
C ILE A 66 -15.02 -3.03 -2.47
N SER A 67 -16.34 -2.81 -2.38
CA SER A 67 -17.06 -2.85 -1.11
C SER A 67 -16.96 -4.24 -0.47
N ASP A 68 -17.27 -5.30 -1.23
CA ASP A 68 -17.21 -6.68 -0.75
C ASP A 68 -15.78 -7.07 -0.32
N CYS A 69 -14.75 -6.55 -1.01
CA CYS A 69 -13.35 -6.74 -0.64
C CYS A 69 -13.07 -6.15 0.75
N TYR A 70 -13.47 -4.89 0.99
CA TYR A 70 -13.28 -4.27 2.29
C TYR A 70 -14.04 -4.97 3.41
N ASP A 71 -15.31 -5.32 3.18
CA ASP A 71 -16.13 -6.01 4.18
C ASP A 71 -15.48 -7.32 4.62
N LYS A 72 -15.00 -8.11 3.66
CA LYS A 72 -14.32 -9.37 3.92
C LYS A 72 -12.98 -9.19 4.64
N GLU A 73 -12.12 -8.30 4.14
CA GLU A 73 -10.76 -8.17 4.67
C GLU A 73 -10.74 -7.47 6.03
N LEU A 74 -11.62 -6.51 6.27
CA LEU A 74 -11.69 -5.79 7.55
C LEU A 74 -12.31 -6.62 8.68
N GLU A 75 -13.16 -7.61 8.38
CA GLU A 75 -13.81 -8.46 9.40
C GLU A 75 -12.78 -9.21 10.28
N THR A 76 -11.65 -9.61 9.69
CA THR A 76 -10.66 -10.48 10.36
C THR A 76 -9.26 -9.86 10.48
N ALA A 77 -9.02 -8.71 9.85
CA ALA A 77 -7.72 -8.06 9.89
C ALA A 77 -7.38 -7.51 11.28
N SER A 78 -6.21 -7.90 11.79
CA SER A 78 -5.56 -7.27 12.95
C SER A 78 -4.40 -6.35 12.56
N THR A 79 -4.07 -6.29 11.27
CA THR A 79 -3.02 -5.47 10.67
C THR A 79 -3.37 -5.21 9.19
N VAL A 80 -2.65 -4.30 8.54
CA VAL A 80 -2.76 -4.12 7.07
C VAL A 80 -2.15 -5.34 6.37
N THR A 81 -3.00 -6.16 5.76
CA THR A 81 -2.64 -7.36 5.00
C THR A 81 -2.46 -7.05 3.51
N LEU A 82 -1.88 -7.98 2.75
CA LEU A 82 -1.84 -7.88 1.28
C LEU A 82 -3.25 -7.86 0.67
N GLY A 83 -4.22 -8.57 1.26
CA GLY A 83 -5.62 -8.53 0.84
C GLY A 83 -6.23 -7.15 1.01
N LEU A 84 -6.02 -6.51 2.16
CA LEU A 84 -6.49 -5.14 2.40
C LEU A 84 -5.78 -4.12 1.50
N GLU A 85 -4.48 -4.31 1.23
CA GLU A 85 -3.74 -3.54 0.22
C GLU A 85 -4.32 -3.72 -1.19
N ALA A 86 -4.77 -4.92 -1.55
CA ALA A 86 -5.44 -5.16 -2.82
C ALA A 86 -6.75 -4.36 -2.89
N CYS A 87 -7.61 -4.41 -1.86
CA CYS A 87 -8.85 -3.61 -1.83
C CYS A 87 -8.57 -2.12 -2.00
N MET A 88 -7.60 -1.58 -1.25
CA MET A 88 -7.21 -0.16 -1.37
C MET A 88 -6.64 0.17 -2.75
N SER A 89 -5.89 -0.73 -3.37
CA SER A 89 -5.35 -0.53 -4.72
C SER A 89 -6.45 -0.46 -5.76
N GLN A 90 -7.45 -1.32 -5.64
CA GLN A 90 -8.63 -1.34 -6.51
C GLN A 90 -9.45 -0.06 -6.36
N ASP A 91 -9.72 0.36 -5.11
CA ASP A 91 -10.43 1.60 -4.82
C ASP A 91 -9.71 2.81 -5.44
N ILE A 92 -8.39 2.93 -5.22
CA ILE A 92 -7.59 4.02 -5.81
C ILE A 92 -7.69 4.04 -7.33
N ALA A 93 -7.57 2.87 -7.97
CA ALA A 93 -7.57 2.78 -9.42
C ALA A 93 -8.92 3.18 -10.00
N VAL A 94 -10.01 2.57 -9.52
CA VAL A 94 -11.38 2.85 -9.98
C VAL A 94 -11.78 4.29 -9.67
N SER A 95 -11.57 4.75 -8.43
CA SER A 95 -11.97 6.09 -8.01
C SER A 95 -11.28 7.18 -8.84
N ARG A 96 -9.99 7.04 -9.14
CA ARG A 96 -9.28 8.01 -9.96
C ARG A 96 -9.63 7.96 -11.42
N MET A 97 -9.76 6.77 -12.01
CA MET A 97 -10.15 6.66 -13.41
C MET A 97 -11.55 7.21 -13.64
N ALA A 98 -12.50 6.84 -12.78
CA ALA A 98 -13.86 7.38 -12.82
C ALA A 98 -13.86 8.90 -12.62
N SER A 99 -13.09 9.42 -11.64
CA SER A 99 -12.98 10.87 -11.44
C SER A 99 -12.36 11.60 -12.63
N ALA A 100 -11.36 11.00 -13.30
CA ALA A 100 -10.73 11.57 -14.48
C ALA A 100 -11.71 11.64 -15.67
N VAL A 101 -12.55 10.62 -15.85
CA VAL A 101 -13.62 10.61 -16.86
C VAL A 101 -14.68 11.66 -16.53
N ASP A 102 -15.23 11.60 -15.31
CA ASP A 102 -16.32 12.48 -14.89
C ASP A 102 -15.90 13.96 -14.83
N SER A 103 -14.61 14.24 -14.60
CA SER A 103 -14.08 15.62 -14.61
C SER A 103 -14.19 16.33 -15.97
N ARG A 104 -14.42 15.57 -17.06
CA ARG A 104 -14.61 16.11 -18.41
C ARG A 104 -16.05 16.54 -18.67
N LEU A 105 -16.99 16.05 -17.87
CA LEU A 105 -18.40 16.41 -17.96
C LEU A 105 -18.67 17.67 -17.15
N SER A 106 -19.55 18.54 -17.63
CA SER A 106 -20.09 19.63 -16.82
C SER A 106 -20.88 19.09 -15.63
N PRO A 107 -21.08 19.88 -14.55
CA PRO A 107 -21.91 19.45 -13.42
C PRO A 107 -23.33 19.02 -13.81
N GLU A 108 -23.92 19.66 -14.84
CA GLU A 108 -25.25 19.31 -15.33
C GLU A 108 -25.26 17.95 -16.03
N GLU A 109 -24.25 17.66 -16.87
CA GLU A 109 -24.11 16.37 -17.54
C GLU A 109 -23.86 15.25 -16.53
N ARG A 110 -22.98 15.47 -15.54
CA ARG A 110 -22.77 14.49 -14.45
C ARG A 110 -24.07 14.16 -13.73
N ALA A 111 -24.88 15.17 -13.41
CA ALA A 111 -26.16 14.97 -12.74
C ALA A 111 -27.14 14.15 -13.58
N LYS A 112 -27.14 14.31 -14.92
CA LYS A 112 -27.97 13.51 -15.84
C LYS A 112 -27.51 12.05 -15.89
N GLU A 113 -26.20 11.82 -15.84
CA GLU A 113 -25.59 10.49 -15.82
C GLU A 113 -25.60 9.83 -14.42
N GLY A 114 -26.08 10.54 -13.39
CA GLY A 114 -26.05 10.06 -12.00
C GLY A 114 -24.64 9.91 -11.44
N ALA A 115 -23.65 10.59 -12.04
CA ALA A 115 -22.27 10.58 -11.59
C ALA A 115 -22.05 11.54 -10.43
N ASP A 116 -21.30 11.10 -9.43
CA ASP A 116 -20.87 11.94 -8.31
C ASP A 116 -19.91 13.05 -8.76
N ASP A 117 -19.76 14.07 -7.91
CA ASP A 117 -18.68 15.02 -8.08
C ASP A 117 -17.30 14.33 -7.99
N PRO A 118 -16.40 14.55 -8.98
CA PRO A 118 -15.09 13.90 -9.03
C PRO A 118 -14.26 14.14 -7.76
N GLN A 119 -14.27 15.37 -7.22
CA GLN A 119 -13.48 15.68 -6.04
C GLN A 119 -14.05 14.98 -4.81
N LYS A 120 -15.38 14.98 -4.66
CA LYS A 120 -16.05 14.26 -3.58
C LYS A 120 -15.72 12.76 -3.59
N ARG A 121 -15.63 12.13 -4.77
CA ARG A 121 -15.22 10.72 -4.89
C ARG A 121 -13.78 10.51 -4.41
N LEU A 122 -12.85 11.36 -4.84
CA LEU A 122 -11.44 11.29 -4.42
C LEU A 122 -11.27 11.53 -2.92
N ASP A 123 -12.03 12.46 -2.34
CA ASP A 123 -11.99 12.77 -0.91
C ASP A 123 -12.48 11.57 -0.09
N ALA A 124 -13.61 10.96 -0.49
CA ALA A 124 -14.15 9.78 0.18
C ALA A 124 -13.19 8.57 0.10
N MET A 125 -12.53 8.37 -1.05
CA MET A 125 -11.48 7.36 -1.21
C MET A 125 -10.29 7.63 -0.29
N ALA A 126 -9.78 8.87 -0.27
CA ALA A 126 -8.66 9.25 0.57
C ALA A 126 -8.97 9.07 2.07
N GLU A 127 -10.18 9.44 2.49
CA GLU A 127 -10.66 9.27 3.85
C GLU A 127 -10.72 7.78 4.25
N ARG A 128 -11.28 6.91 3.40
CA ARG A 128 -11.31 5.45 3.67
C ARG A 128 -9.91 4.89 3.91
N ILE A 129 -8.96 5.20 3.03
CA ILE A 129 -7.59 4.71 3.13
C ILE A 129 -6.90 5.25 4.38
N ALA A 130 -7.04 6.54 4.67
CA ALA A 130 -6.48 7.16 5.87
C ALA A 130 -7.05 6.53 7.15
N ASN A 131 -8.36 6.28 7.18
CA ASN A 131 -9.02 5.65 8.32
C ASN A 131 -8.54 4.23 8.56
N ILE A 132 -8.29 3.45 7.50
CA ILE A 132 -7.69 2.11 7.62
C ILE A 132 -6.30 2.17 8.25
N TYR A 133 -5.41 3.03 7.73
CA TYR A 133 -4.06 3.15 8.28
C TYR A 133 -4.08 3.60 9.74
N LYS A 134 -4.96 4.55 10.08
CA LYS A 134 -5.18 5.01 11.45
C LYS A 134 -5.70 3.90 12.36
N GLN A 135 -6.68 3.12 11.89
CA GLN A 135 -7.27 2.00 12.63
C GLN A 135 -6.20 0.97 13.03
N PHE A 136 -5.23 0.70 12.15
CA PHE A 136 -4.14 -0.25 12.41
C PHE A 136 -2.88 0.39 13.01
N GLY A 137 -2.92 1.68 13.40
CA GLY A 137 -1.78 2.37 14.02
C GLY A 137 -0.56 2.52 13.11
N MET A 138 -0.77 2.52 11.79
CA MET A 138 0.28 2.66 10.79
C MET A 138 0.70 4.13 10.63
N PRO A 139 1.99 4.41 10.34
CA PRO A 139 2.45 5.79 10.15
C PRO A 139 1.96 6.37 8.83
N ASP A 140 1.68 7.68 8.81
CA ASP A 140 1.23 8.43 7.62
C ASP A 140 2.17 8.25 6.41
N ASP A 141 3.48 8.14 6.66
CA ASP A 141 4.45 7.99 5.58
C ASP A 141 4.35 6.62 4.88
N ALA A 142 3.92 5.57 5.60
CA ALA A 142 3.62 4.27 4.99
C ALA A 142 2.38 4.36 4.11
N MET A 143 1.34 5.09 4.52
CA MET A 143 0.17 5.37 3.69
C MET A 143 0.55 6.14 2.43
N LYS A 144 1.31 7.24 2.57
CA LYS A 144 1.77 8.03 1.42
C LYS A 144 2.62 7.21 0.47
N GLN A 145 3.49 6.35 1.00
CA GLN A 145 4.30 5.45 0.18
C GLN A 145 3.43 4.45 -0.57
N PHE A 146 2.48 3.79 0.09
CA PHE A 146 1.52 2.89 -0.54
C PHE A 146 0.77 3.58 -1.67
N VAL A 147 0.16 4.74 -1.41
CA VAL A 147 -0.54 5.52 -2.44
C VAL A 147 0.39 5.83 -3.60
N ARG A 148 1.62 6.33 -3.36
CA ARG A 148 2.58 6.59 -4.45
C ARG A 148 2.89 5.33 -5.28
N THR A 149 3.02 4.17 -4.65
CA THR A 149 3.24 2.91 -5.36
C THR A 149 2.04 2.53 -6.22
N VAL A 150 0.81 2.68 -5.71
CA VAL A 150 -0.40 2.45 -6.51
C VAL A 150 -0.47 3.43 -7.68
N ASN A 151 -0.11 4.71 -7.47
CA ASN A 151 -0.05 5.70 -8.55
C ASN A 151 0.91 5.28 -9.66
N ALA A 152 2.09 4.77 -9.28
CA ALA A 152 3.16 4.44 -10.21
C ALA A 152 2.85 3.15 -10.98
N TYR A 153 2.53 2.08 -10.27
CA TYR A 153 2.44 0.74 -10.86
C TYR A 153 1.02 0.22 -11.00
N GLY A 154 0.14 0.52 -10.03
CA GLY A 154 -1.26 0.10 -10.07
C GLY A 154 -2.01 0.78 -11.20
N MET A 155 -1.87 2.10 -11.34
CA MET A 155 -2.55 2.86 -12.40
C MET A 155 -2.06 2.47 -13.80
N GLU A 156 -0.76 2.18 -13.96
CA GLU A 156 -0.21 1.67 -15.22
C GLU A 156 -0.84 0.32 -15.55
N SER A 157 -0.81 -0.63 -14.62
CA SER A 157 -1.40 -1.96 -14.80
C SER A 157 -2.91 -1.93 -15.09
N TYR A 158 -3.66 -1.02 -14.46
CA TYR A 158 -5.07 -0.80 -14.73
C TYR A 158 -5.29 -0.34 -16.18
N LYS A 159 -4.55 0.69 -16.61
CA LYS A 159 -4.67 1.27 -17.96
C LYS A 159 -4.28 0.28 -19.03
N ASP A 160 -3.16 -0.41 -18.87
CA ASP A 160 -2.68 -1.42 -19.81
C ASP A 160 -3.73 -2.52 -20.01
N THR A 161 -4.42 -2.89 -18.94
CA THR A 161 -5.52 -3.86 -19.00
C THR A 161 -6.69 -3.34 -19.83
N ILE A 162 -7.15 -2.11 -19.58
CA ILE A 162 -8.23 -1.48 -20.36
C ILE A 162 -7.85 -1.37 -21.84
N LEU A 163 -6.64 -0.89 -22.15
CA LEU A 163 -6.17 -0.70 -23.52
C LEU A 163 -6.02 -2.02 -24.28
N ARG A 164 -5.57 -3.08 -23.59
CA ARG A 164 -5.38 -4.41 -24.18
C ARG A 164 -6.71 -5.08 -24.53
N GLU A 165 -7.71 -4.95 -23.67
CA GLU A 165 -9.01 -5.62 -23.84
C GLU A 165 -10.01 -4.78 -24.67
N MET A 166 -9.79 -3.48 -24.78
CA MET A 166 -10.62 -2.55 -25.56
C MET A 166 -9.77 -1.75 -26.56
N PRO A 167 -9.23 -2.39 -27.61
CA PRO A 167 -8.46 -1.69 -28.64
C PRO A 167 -9.34 -0.61 -29.30
N GLY A 168 -8.96 0.66 -29.17
CA GLY A 168 -9.73 1.84 -29.62
C GLY A 168 -10.25 2.75 -28.51
N ALA A 169 -10.04 2.41 -27.24
CA ALA A 169 -10.39 3.26 -26.10
C ALA A 169 -9.66 4.63 -26.09
N GLU A 170 -8.51 4.74 -26.76
CA GLU A 170 -7.74 6.00 -26.87
C GLU A 170 -8.42 7.02 -27.79
N GLU A 171 -8.98 6.61 -28.93
CA GLU A 171 -9.66 7.53 -29.87
C GLU A 171 -11.01 8.02 -29.33
N SER A 172 -11.70 7.21 -28.54
CA SER A 172 -12.98 7.61 -27.91
C SER A 172 -12.80 8.71 -26.87
N VAL A 173 -11.59 8.91 -26.37
CA VAL A 173 -11.22 9.93 -25.38
C VAL A 173 -10.97 11.29 -26.01
N GLU A 174 -10.54 11.36 -27.28
CA GLU A 174 -10.25 12.63 -27.97
C GLU A 174 -11.45 13.15 -28.81
N GLY A 175 -12.40 12.28 -29.16
CA GLY A 175 -13.54 12.63 -30.03
C GLY A 175 -14.69 13.41 -29.37
N SER A 176 -14.70 13.58 -28.05
CA SER A 176 -15.80 14.26 -27.32
C SER A 176 -15.56 15.76 -27.05
N ALA A 177 -14.46 16.32 -27.55
CA ALA A 177 -14.09 17.73 -27.40
C ALA A 177 -14.43 18.60 -28.63
N GLN A 178 -15.50 18.27 -29.36
CA GLN A 178 -16.02 19.06 -30.49
C GLN A 178 -17.46 19.48 -30.27
#